data_AF-A0A366X6S0-F1
#
_entry.id   AF-A0A366X6S0-F1
#
_cell.length_a   1.000
_cell.length_b   1.000
_cell.length_c   1.000
_cell.angle_alpha   90.00
_cell.angle_beta   90.00
_cell.angle_gamma   90.00
#
_symmetry.space_group_name_H-M   'P 1'
#
loop_
_entity.id
_entity.type
_entity.pdbx_description
1 polymer ?
#
loop_
_entity_poly.entity_id
_entity_poly.type
_entity_poly.pdbx_seq_one_letter_code
_entity_poly.pdbx_strand_id
1 'polypeptide(L)' 'MSADTDTDGDGMASFAELQLVYPFLTVSMFMDIDTNGDGLVDDEEMAIAVELGNLADPETDS' A
#
# COMPACT_ATOMS: atom_id res chain seq x y z
N MET A 1 -7.80 -5.16 -3.21
CA MET A 1 -6.36 -5.30 -3.51
C MET A 1 -6.04 -6.31 -4.60
N SER A 2 -4.92 -6.14 -5.31
CA SER A 2 -4.34 -7.16 -6.18
C SER A 2 -3.57 -8.19 -5.34
N ALA A 3 -3.63 -9.47 -5.72
CA ALA A 3 -2.94 -10.57 -5.03
C ALA A 3 -1.39 -10.43 -5.01
N ASP A 4 -0.84 -9.47 -5.77
CA ASP A 4 0.58 -9.16 -5.75
C ASP A 4 0.99 -8.37 -4.48
N THR A 5 0.04 -7.64 -3.87
CA THR A 5 0.26 -6.83 -2.67
C THR A 5 -0.40 -7.43 -1.42
N ASP A 6 -1.48 -8.20 -1.60
CA ASP A 6 -2.16 -8.99 -0.56
C ASP A 6 -1.76 -10.45 -0.75
N THR A 7 -0.66 -10.84 -0.11
CA THR A 7 0.01 -12.14 -0.34
C THR A 7 -0.56 -13.22 0.57
N ASP A 8 -1.04 -12.84 1.75
CA ASP A 8 -1.67 -13.74 2.70
C ASP A 8 -3.20 -13.86 2.52
N GLY A 9 -3.80 -13.00 1.70
CA GLY A 9 -5.21 -13.05 1.31
C GLY A 9 -6.14 -12.60 2.44
N ASP A 10 -5.64 -11.79 3.37
CA ASP A 10 -6.42 -11.27 4.49
C ASP A 10 -7.27 -10.03 4.11
N GLY A 11 -7.06 -9.51 2.90
CA GLY A 11 -7.75 -8.34 2.36
C GLY A 11 -7.14 -7.01 2.80
N MET A 12 -5.94 -7.05 3.35
CA MET A 12 -5.11 -5.90 3.70
C MET A 12 -3.68 -6.09 3.17
N ALA A 13 -2.89 -5.02 3.20
CA ALA A 13 -1.50 -5.04 2.78
C ALA A 13 -0.61 -4.60 3.94
N SER A 14 0.22 -5.52 4.42
CA SER A 14 1.21 -5.21 5.45
C SER A 14 2.42 -4.48 4.86
N PHE A 15 3.20 -3.80 5.71
CA PHE A 15 4.46 -3.17 5.30
C PHE A 15 5.40 -4.13 4.57
N ALA A 16 5.46 -5.39 5.01
CA ALA A 16 6.32 -6.39 4.40
C ALA A 16 5.87 -6.70 2.96
N GLU A 17 4.57 -6.81 2.73
CA GLU A 17 4.01 -7.12 1.42
C GLU A 17 4.09 -5.93 0.48
N LEU A 18 3.79 -4.72 0.96
CA LEU A 18 4.01 -3.50 0.20
C LEU A 18 5.50 -3.32 -0.15
N GLN A 19 6.43 -3.72 0.71
CA GLN A 19 7.86 -3.64 0.42
C GLN A 19 8.32 -4.65 -0.66
N LEU A 20 7.58 -5.74 -0.88
CA LEU A 20 7.84 -6.67 -1.99
C LEU A 20 7.49 -6.04 -3.34
N VAL A 21 6.38 -5.30 -3.41
CA VAL A 21 5.92 -4.62 -4.63
C VAL A 21 6.66 -3.29 -4.83
N TYR A 22 6.83 -2.54 -3.74
CA TYR A 22 7.44 -1.23 -3.68
C TYR A 22 8.71 -1.30 -2.81
N PRO A 23 9.86 -1.74 -3.36
CA PRO A 23 11.12 -1.82 -2.62
C PRO A 23 11.64 -0.44 -2.15
N PHE A 24 11.10 0.64 -2.69
CA PHE A 24 11.38 2.02 -2.27
C PHE A 24 10.43 2.53 -1.18
N LEU A 25 9.43 1.74 -0.80
CA LEU A 25 8.50 2.07 0.28
C LEU A 25 9.28 2.14 1.60
N THR A 26 9.24 3.31 2.20
CA THR A 26 9.83 3.56 3.52
C THR A 26 8.75 3.45 4.59
N VAL A 27 9.15 3.24 5.84
CA VAL A 27 8.22 3.21 6.98
C VAL A 27 7.46 4.53 7.10
N SER A 28 8.06 5.68 6.75
CA SER A 28 7.33 6.95 6.78
C SER A 28 6.25 7.00 5.71
N MET A 29 6.54 6.55 4.48
CA MET A 29 5.53 6.45 3.42
C MET A 29 4.42 5.49 3.80
N PHE A 30 4.76 4.35 4.40
CA PHE A 30 3.76 3.41 4.92
C PHE A 30 2.89 4.07 5.99
N MET A 31 3.48 4.79 6.96
CA MET A 31 2.72 5.50 7.99
C MET A 31 1.88 6.66 7.45
N ASP A 32 2.25 7.23 6.31
CA ASP A 32 1.42 8.23 5.63
C ASP A 32 0.20 7.58 4.94
N ILE A 33 0.26 6.27 4.67
CA ILE A 33 -0.81 5.48 4.05
C ILE A 33 -1.69 4.82 5.12
N ASP A 34 -1.08 4.21 6.13
CA ASP A 34 -1.69 3.64 7.34
C ASP A 34 -2.16 4.79 8.26
N THR A 35 -3.31 5.34 7.90
CA THR A 35 -3.93 6.47 8.61
C THR A 35 -4.53 6.06 9.94
N ASN A 36 -4.95 4.81 10.06
CA ASN A 36 -5.58 4.26 11.25
C ASN A 36 -4.52 3.81 12.31
N GLY A 37 -3.27 3.59 11.87
CA GLY A 37 -2.11 3.25 12.67
C GLY A 37 -2.09 1.81 13.20
N ASP A 38 -2.76 0.87 12.52
CA ASP A 38 -2.86 -0.53 12.91
C ASP A 38 -1.71 -1.40 12.37
N GLY A 39 -0.86 -0.83 11.52
CA GLY A 39 0.28 -1.51 10.92
C GLY A 39 -0.07 -2.33 9.67
N LEU A 40 -1.29 -2.20 9.17
CA LEU A 40 -1.79 -2.74 7.92
C LEU A 40 -2.36 -1.58 7.10
N VAL A 41 -2.50 -1.80 5.80
CA VAL A 41 -3.19 -0.86 4.93
C VAL A 41 -4.38 -1.60 4.37
N ASP A 42 -5.59 -1.09 4.61
CA ASP A 42 -6.81 -1.67 4.04
C ASP A 42 -7.14 -1.11 2.64
N ASP A 43 -8.20 -1.63 2.01
CA ASP A 43 -8.64 -1.16 0.69
C ASP A 43 -9.02 0.34 0.67
N GLU A 44 -9.54 0.89 1.79
CA GLU A 44 -9.88 2.32 1.89
C GLU A 44 -8.60 3.18 1.98
N GLU A 45 -7.63 2.77 2.79
CA GLU A 45 -6.34 3.43 2.94
C GLU A 45 -5.48 3.36 1.68
N MET A 46 -5.49 2.21 0.98
CA MET A 46 -4.88 2.07 -0.34
C MET A 46 -5.51 3.03 -1.36
N ALA A 47 -6.84 3.17 -1.36
CA ALA A 47 -7.53 4.09 -2.27
C ALA A 47 -7.15 5.55 -2.00
N ILE A 48 -7.07 5.93 -0.72
CA ILE A 48 -6.62 7.26 -0.29
C ILE A 48 -5.16 7.50 -0.70
N ALA A 49 -4.29 6.50 -0.55
CA ALA A 49 -2.88 6.60 -0.93
C ALA A 49 -2.66 6.80 -2.43
N VAL A 50 -3.45 6.13 -3.26
CA VAL A 50 -3.47 6.32 -4.71
C VAL A 50 -4.01 7.72 -5.05
N GLU A 51 -5.08 8.17 -4.39
CA GLU A 51 -5.66 9.51 -4.60
C GLU A 51 -4.68 10.63 -4.18
N LEU A 52 -3.90 10.42 -3.12
CA LEU A 52 -2.85 11.33 -2.67
C LEU A 52 -1.59 11.30 -3.56
N GLY A 53 -1.48 10.34 -4.48
CA GLY A 53 -0.28 10.14 -5.30
C GLY A 53 0.92 9.62 -4.51
N ASN A 54 0.69 9.09 -3.30
CA ASN A 54 1.72 8.47 -2.45
C ASN A 54 2.15 7.10 -2.98
N LEU A 55 1.21 6.38 -3.60
CA LEU A 55 1.48 5.19 -4.39
C LEU A 55 1.33 5.56 -5.86
N ALA A 56 2.47 5.73 -6.54
CA ALA A 56 2.46 5.75 -7.99
C ALA A 56 2.01 4.35 -8.45
N ASP A 57 0.79 4.27 -8.96
CA ASP A 57 0.32 3.08 -9.65
C ASP A 57 1.30 2.82 -10.81
N PRO A 58 2.00 1.66 -10.86
CA PRO A 58 2.89 1.35 -11.97
C PRO A 58 2.17 1.34 -13.33
N GLU A 59 0.83 1.40 -13.36
CA GLU A 59 0.00 1.43 -14.57
C GLU A 59 -0.40 2.86 -15.04
N THR A 60 0.02 3.95 -14.35
CA THR A 60 -0.37 5.32 -14.75
C THR A 60 0.59 6.04 -15.72
N ASP A 61 1.61 5.35 -16.26
CA ASP A 61 2.36 5.83 -17.43
C ASP A 61 1.85 5.12 -18.70
N SER A 62 0.80 5.67 -19.31
CA SER A 62 0.33 5.31 -20.67
C SER A 62 -0.40 6.48 -21.34
#